data_AF-C3XUH4-F1
#
_entry.id   AF-C3XUH4-F1
#
_cell.length_a   1.000
_cell.length_b   1.000
_cell.length_c   1.000
_cell.angle_alpha   90.00
_cell.angle_beta   90.00
_cell.angle_gamma   90.00
#
_symmetry.space_group_name_H-M   'P 1'
#
loop_
_entity.id
_entity.type
_entity.pdbx_description
1 polymer ?
#
loop_
_entity_poly.entity_id
_entity_poly.type
_entity_poly.pdbx_seq_one_letter_code
_entity_poly.pdbx_strand_id
1 'polypeptide(L)'
;MVCKEEVFSWFQSLTSPKRIEFLCGLLDFCHPIELRFLGTCLEELCRKDYNFLRDSEQKANNTHELQSLDDIGDDTVRTKLIVYLALLYTTNSQGSNVLSHTLNHVESTVLNGLQLTEQIKEEFLLLLAMAANHPAFSIHQRLTFSTQMERLQA
;
A
#
# COMPACT_ATOMS: atom_id res chain seq x y z
N MET A 1 23.41 -20.10 10.99
CA MET A 1 23.64 -19.65 9.60
C MET A 1 22.27 -19.60 8.95
N VAL A 2 21.87 -18.47 8.38
CA VAL A 2 20.56 -18.35 7.73
C VAL A 2 20.65 -19.01 6.35
N CYS A 3 19.79 -19.98 6.07
CA CYS A 3 19.74 -20.67 4.78
C CYS A 3 18.94 -19.81 3.78
N LYS A 4 19.50 -19.52 2.60
CA LYS A 4 18.88 -18.63 1.61
C LYS A 4 17.53 -19.18 1.14
N GLU A 5 17.46 -20.48 0.93
CA GLU A 5 16.28 -21.21 0.48
C GLU A 5 15.16 -21.14 1.52
N GLU A 6 15.51 -21.22 2.81
CA GLU A 6 14.54 -21.08 3.92
C GLU A 6 13.97 -19.66 3.96
N VAL A 7 14.77 -18.63 3.71
CA VAL A 7 14.30 -17.23 3.64
C VAL A 7 13.31 -17.05 2.49
N PHE A 8 13.59 -17.62 1.32
CA PHE A 8 12.67 -17.53 0.19
C PHE A 8 11.36 -18.28 0.44
N SER A 9 11.43 -19.49 0.99
CA SER A 9 10.23 -20.25 1.35
C SER A 9 9.39 -19.51 2.40
N TRP A 10 10.05 -18.93 3.41
CA TRP A 10 9.37 -18.09 4.40
C TRP A 10 8.72 -16.86 3.76
N PHE A 11 9.44 -16.11 2.92
CA PHE A 11 8.88 -14.93 2.24
C PHE A 11 7.68 -15.27 1.35
N GLN A 12 7.73 -16.41 0.65
CA GLN A 12 6.61 -16.93 -0.15
C GLN A 12 5.41 -17.30 0.71
N SER A 13 5.60 -17.67 1.97
CA SER A 13 4.48 -17.96 2.90
C SER A 13 3.79 -16.71 3.46
N LEU A 14 4.41 -15.52 3.32
CA LEU A 14 3.85 -14.28 3.84
C LEU A 14 2.65 -13.78 3.00
N THR A 15 1.72 -13.13 3.70
CA THR A 15 0.60 -12.36 3.11
C THR A 15 1.11 -11.11 2.39
N SER A 16 0.29 -10.54 1.50
CA SER A 16 0.66 -9.36 0.71
C SER A 16 1.10 -8.15 1.58
N PRO A 17 0.40 -7.78 2.67
CA PRO A 17 0.84 -6.67 3.54
C PRO A 17 2.23 -6.90 4.12
N LYS A 18 2.48 -8.11 4.63
CA LYS A 18 3.77 -8.49 5.25
C LYS A 18 4.91 -8.50 4.25
N ARG A 19 4.65 -8.90 3.00
CA ARG A 19 5.66 -8.83 1.93
C ARG A 19 6.05 -7.39 1.61
N ILE A 20 5.09 -6.47 1.56
CA ILE A 20 5.34 -5.04 1.35
C ILE A 20 6.17 -4.47 2.50
N GLU A 21 5.74 -4.67 3.74
CA GLU A 21 6.49 -4.22 4.92
C GLU A 21 7.93 -4.75 4.94
N PHE A 22 8.09 -6.04 4.67
CA PHE A 22 9.41 -6.66 4.64
C PHE A 22 10.30 -6.11 3.53
N LEU A 23 9.78 -5.99 2.30
CA LEU A 23 10.56 -5.45 1.18
C LEU A 23 10.93 -3.99 1.41
N CYS A 24 10.00 -3.15 1.87
CA CYS A 24 10.28 -1.75 2.21
C CYS A 24 11.35 -1.66 3.30
N GLY A 25 11.24 -2.48 4.35
CA GLY A 25 12.26 -2.54 5.41
C GLY A 25 13.63 -2.96 4.89
N LEU A 26 13.72 -3.92 3.96
CA LEU A 26 14.99 -4.29 3.33
C LEU A 26 15.60 -3.16 2.51
N LEU A 27 14.78 -2.43 1.76
CA LEU A 27 15.22 -1.29 0.94
C LEU A 27 15.80 -0.17 1.80
N ASP A 28 15.28 0.05 3.02
CA ASP A 28 15.82 1.04 3.96
C ASP A 28 17.27 0.76 4.41
N PHE A 29 17.73 -0.50 4.28
CA PHE A 29 19.11 -0.89 4.58
C PHE A 29 20.04 -0.88 3.35
N CYS A 30 19.54 -0.58 2.16
CA CYS A 30 20.34 -0.52 0.94
C CYS A 30 21.07 0.81 0.77
N HIS A 31 22.26 0.78 0.17
CA HIS A 31 23.00 1.97 -0.22
C HIS A 31 22.34 2.66 -1.43
N PRO A 32 22.56 3.97 -1.64
CA PRO A 32 21.97 4.70 -2.76
C PRO A 32 22.23 4.09 -4.15
N ILE A 33 23.42 3.51 -4.37
CA ILE A 33 23.75 2.86 -5.65
C ILE A 33 23.02 1.53 -5.84
N GLU A 34 22.79 0.78 -4.76
CA GLU A 34 22.03 -0.47 -4.76
C GLU A 34 20.55 -0.18 -5.05
N LEU A 35 19.99 0.85 -4.40
CA LEU A 35 18.64 1.32 -4.67
C LEU A 35 18.47 1.75 -6.14
N ARG A 36 19.45 2.47 -6.70
CA ARG A 36 19.39 2.88 -8.12
C ARG A 36 19.40 1.68 -9.04
N PHE A 37 20.23 0.67 -8.77
CA PHE A 37 20.27 -0.57 -9.54
C PHE A 37 18.96 -1.35 -9.44
N LEU A 38 18.43 -1.53 -8.22
CA LEU A 38 17.16 -2.21 -7.98
C LEU A 38 16.00 -1.50 -8.70
N GLY A 39 15.99 -0.17 -8.74
CA GLY A 39 15.03 0.60 -9.53
C GLY A 39 15.00 0.19 -11.00
N THR A 40 16.17 0.06 -11.64
CA THR A 40 16.27 -0.43 -13.03
C THR A 40 15.74 -1.85 -13.20
N CYS A 41 16.02 -2.75 -12.25
CA CYS A 41 15.47 -4.11 -12.29
C CYS A 41 13.94 -4.12 -12.17
N LEU A 42 13.38 -3.31 -11.27
CA LEU A 42 11.95 -3.20 -11.05
C LEU A 42 11.23 -2.62 -12.28
N GLU A 43 11.80 -1.58 -12.91
CA GLU A 43 11.28 -1.00 -14.16
C GLU A 43 11.15 -2.07 -15.26
N GLU A 44 12.14 -2.95 -15.43
CA GLU A 44 12.08 -4.01 -16.43
C GLU A 44 11.06 -5.11 -16.08
N LEU A 45 10.95 -5.48 -14.79
CA LEU A 45 9.96 -6.47 -14.34
C LEU A 45 8.53 -5.99 -14.55
N CYS A 46 8.25 -4.72 -14.24
CA CYS A 46 6.93 -4.10 -14.35
C CYS A 46 6.60 -3.64 -15.79
N ARG A 47 7.54 -3.72 -16.73
CA ARG A 47 7.41 -3.13 -18.07
C ARG A 47 6.17 -3.59 -18.84
N LYS A 48 5.75 -4.82 -18.61
CA LYS A 48 4.61 -5.45 -19.32
C LYS A 48 3.27 -4.87 -18.90
N ASP A 49 3.17 -4.34 -17.68
CA ASP A 49 1.92 -3.91 -17.08
C ASP A 49 1.65 -2.41 -17.28
N TYR A 50 2.63 -1.62 -17.71
CA TYR A 50 2.49 -0.16 -17.87
C TYR A 50 1.29 0.24 -18.74
N ASN A 51 1.12 -0.40 -19.90
CA ASN A 51 0.03 -0.05 -20.81
C ASN A 51 -1.35 -0.38 -20.21
N PHE A 52 -1.42 -1.47 -19.43
CA PHE A 52 -2.65 -1.90 -18.78
C PHE A 52 -3.02 -0.97 -17.61
N LEU A 53 -2.02 -0.46 -16.89
CA LEU A 53 -2.23 0.37 -15.70
C LEU A 53 -2.31 1.87 -16.00
N ARG A 54 -2.00 2.31 -17.23
CA ARG A 54 -1.94 3.73 -17.59
C ARG A 54 -3.20 4.53 -17.26
N ASP A 55 -4.37 3.99 -17.55
CA ASP A 55 -5.64 4.67 -17.26
C ASP A 55 -5.90 4.75 -15.75
N SER A 56 -5.54 3.70 -15.02
CA SER A 56 -5.62 3.66 -13.56
C SER A 56 -4.64 4.63 -12.91
N GLU A 57 -3.45 4.80 -13.47
CA GLU A 57 -2.44 5.76 -12.98
C GLU A 57 -2.91 7.20 -13.12
N GLN A 58 -3.53 7.55 -14.26
CA GLN A 58 -4.12 8.88 -14.47
C GLN A 58 -5.22 9.17 -13.44
N LYS A 59 -6.05 8.16 -13.16
CA LYS A 59 -7.12 8.23 -12.16
C LYS A 59 -6.58 8.32 -10.74
N ALA A 60 -5.58 7.52 -10.40
CA ALA A 60 -4.89 7.52 -9.10
C ALA A 60 -4.25 8.88 -8.78
N ASN A 61 -3.96 9.69 -9.81
CA ASN A 61 -3.36 11.01 -9.65
C ASN A 61 -4.33 12.16 -9.96
N ASN A 62 -5.63 11.89 -10.06
CA ASN A 62 -6.68 12.89 -10.22
C ASN A 62 -7.46 13.08 -8.91
N THR A 63 -7.30 14.24 -8.27
CA THR A 63 -7.94 14.55 -6.99
C THR A 63 -9.48 14.37 -7.00
N HIS A 64 -10.16 14.69 -8.10
CA HIS A 64 -11.61 14.52 -8.20
C HIS A 64 -12.01 13.04 -8.21
N GLU A 65 -11.25 12.20 -8.90
CA GLU A 65 -11.46 10.75 -8.86
C GLU A 65 -11.23 10.21 -7.45
N LEU A 66 -10.15 10.63 -6.79
CA LEU A 66 -9.83 10.19 -5.42
C LEU A 66 -10.91 10.60 -4.41
N GLN A 67 -11.51 11.78 -4.57
CA GLN A 67 -12.60 12.25 -3.71
C GLN A 67 -13.87 11.40 -3.81
N SER A 68 -14.04 10.64 -4.89
CA SER A 68 -15.16 9.70 -5.07
C SER A 68 -14.98 8.38 -4.32
N LEU A 69 -13.82 8.15 -3.69
CA LEU A 69 -13.50 6.96 -2.91
C LEU A 69 -13.72 7.26 -1.41
N ASP A 70 -14.97 7.43 -1.00
CA ASP A 70 -15.35 7.82 0.36
C ASP A 70 -15.75 6.61 1.24
N ASP A 71 -16.46 5.63 0.69
CA ASP A 71 -16.89 4.44 1.43
C ASP A 71 -15.87 3.30 1.37
N ILE A 72 -14.96 3.26 2.32
CA ILE A 72 -13.96 2.18 2.43
C ILE A 72 -14.58 0.82 2.83
N GLY A 73 -15.86 0.79 3.24
CA GLY A 73 -16.63 -0.43 3.46
C GLY A 73 -17.06 -1.11 2.16
N ASP A 74 -17.09 -0.37 1.05
CA ASP A 74 -17.40 -0.91 -0.27
C ASP A 74 -16.21 -1.65 -0.89
N ASP A 75 -16.48 -2.82 -1.48
CA ASP A 75 -15.48 -3.71 -2.08
C ASP A 75 -14.82 -3.11 -3.32
N THR A 76 -15.60 -2.40 -4.14
CA THR A 76 -15.10 -1.75 -5.34
C THR A 76 -14.19 -0.58 -4.97
N VAL A 77 -14.56 0.18 -3.94
CA VAL A 77 -13.73 1.27 -3.39
C VAL A 77 -12.41 0.73 -2.85
N ARG A 78 -12.40 -0.33 -2.03
CA ARG A 78 -11.16 -0.94 -1.53
C ARG A 78 -10.25 -1.43 -2.66
N THR A 79 -10.82 -2.11 -3.65
CA THR A 79 -10.05 -2.58 -4.82
C THR A 79 -9.39 -1.42 -5.57
N LYS A 80 -10.14 -0.33 -5.82
CA LYS A 80 -9.58 0.87 -6.44
C LYS A 80 -8.50 1.52 -5.59
N LEU A 81 -8.70 1.62 -4.28
CA LEU A 81 -7.71 2.20 -3.36
C LEU A 81 -6.38 1.44 -3.40
N ILE A 82 -6.41 0.10 -3.43
CA ILE A 82 -5.19 -0.73 -3.55
C ILE A 82 -4.44 -0.38 -4.83
N VAL A 83 -5.14 -0.33 -5.96
CA VAL A 83 -4.53 0.01 -7.26
C VAL A 83 -4.02 1.45 -7.26
N TYR A 84 -4.79 2.40 -6.74
CA TYR A 84 -4.43 3.81 -6.79
C TYR A 84 -3.27 4.13 -5.84
N LEU A 85 -3.16 3.50 -4.67
CA LEU A 85 -1.98 3.63 -3.82
C LEU A 85 -0.72 3.09 -4.48
N ALA A 86 -0.82 2.03 -5.30
CA ALA A 86 0.34 1.50 -6.04
C ALA A 86 0.82 2.45 -7.15
N LEU A 87 -0.07 3.30 -7.67
CA LEU A 87 0.17 4.17 -8.82
C LEU A 87 0.24 5.66 -8.46
N LEU A 88 0.09 5.99 -7.17
CA LEU A 88 0.13 7.38 -6.70
C LEU A 88 1.55 7.93 -6.84
N TYR A 89 1.69 9.11 -7.44
CA TYR A 89 2.98 9.75 -7.55
C TYR A 89 3.46 10.25 -6.18
N THR A 90 4.75 10.06 -5.92
CA THR A 90 5.42 10.54 -4.69
C THR A 90 5.30 12.05 -4.49
N THR A 91 5.12 12.82 -5.58
CA THR A 91 4.96 14.27 -5.57
C THR A 91 3.51 14.73 -5.40
N ASN A 92 2.53 13.83 -5.43
CA ASN A 92 1.11 14.18 -5.38
C ASN A 92 0.59 14.28 -3.93
N SER A 93 1.04 15.32 -3.22
CA SER A 93 0.64 15.58 -1.83
C SER A 93 -0.86 15.88 -1.68
N GLN A 94 -1.50 16.44 -2.71
CA GLN A 94 -2.94 16.68 -2.70
C GLN A 94 -3.71 15.36 -2.73
N GLY A 95 -3.35 14.45 -3.65
CA GLY A 95 -3.96 13.13 -3.73
C GLY A 95 -3.70 12.29 -2.48
N SER A 96 -2.49 12.31 -1.93
CA SER A 96 -2.19 11.58 -0.69
C SER A 96 -3.00 12.11 0.51
N ASN A 97 -3.26 13.42 0.60
CA ASN A 97 -4.13 13.96 1.65
C ASN A 97 -5.58 13.49 1.50
N VAL A 98 -6.13 13.46 0.29
CA VAL A 98 -7.47 12.91 0.05
C VAL A 98 -7.55 11.44 0.45
N LEU A 99 -6.60 10.62 -0.01
CA LEU A 99 -6.54 9.21 0.35
C LEU A 99 -6.34 8.99 1.85
N SER A 100 -5.55 9.85 2.50
CA SER A 100 -5.35 9.76 3.95
C SER A 100 -6.64 9.99 4.72
N HIS A 101 -7.54 10.85 4.25
CA HIS A 101 -8.84 11.04 4.89
C HIS A 101 -9.67 9.76 4.79
N THR A 102 -9.78 9.15 3.60
CA THR A 102 -10.49 7.87 3.41
C THR A 102 -9.89 6.75 4.28
N LEU A 103 -8.57 6.60 4.29
CA LEU A 103 -7.89 5.54 5.03
C LEU A 103 -8.03 5.67 6.55
N ASN A 104 -8.21 6.88 7.08
CA ASN A 104 -8.46 7.07 8.51
C ASN A 104 -9.83 6.55 8.96
N HIS A 105 -10.71 6.18 8.04
CA HIS A 105 -11.99 5.58 8.35
C HIS A 105 -11.93 4.05 8.57
N VAL A 106 -10.80 3.37 8.30
CA VAL A 106 -10.67 1.90 8.47
C VAL A 106 -11.16 1.44 9.85
N GLU A 107 -10.62 2.00 10.93
CA GLU A 107 -11.02 1.61 12.29
C GLU A 107 -12.51 1.87 12.54
N SER A 108 -13.01 3.04 12.14
CA SER A 108 -14.42 3.40 12.34
C SER A 108 -15.36 2.48 11.58
N THR A 109 -15.00 2.07 10.37
CA THR A 109 -15.80 1.16 9.53
C THR A 109 -15.89 -0.23 10.17
N VAL A 110 -14.79 -0.72 10.76
CA VAL A 110 -14.79 -1.98 11.51
C VAL A 110 -15.65 -1.86 12.77
N LEU A 111 -15.52 -0.77 13.53
CA LEU A 111 -16.31 -0.53 14.75
C LEU A 111 -17.81 -0.37 14.46
N ASN A 112 -18.17 0.17 13.29
CA ASN A 112 -19.55 0.39 12.87
C ASN A 112 -20.25 -0.89 12.36
N GLY A 113 -19.65 -2.07 12.54
CA GLY A 113 -20.31 -3.36 12.34
C GLY A 113 -20.07 -4.00 10.97
N LEU A 114 -19.07 -3.54 10.20
CA LEU A 114 -18.61 -4.28 9.02
C LEU A 114 -18.12 -5.67 9.48
N GLN A 115 -18.71 -6.73 8.91
CA GLN A 115 -18.26 -8.08 9.19
C GLN A 115 -16.87 -8.28 8.59
N LEU A 116 -15.87 -8.35 9.46
CA LEU A 116 -14.48 -8.49 9.06
C LEU A 116 -14.18 -9.94 8.67
N THR A 117 -14.40 -10.28 7.40
CA THR A 117 -13.89 -11.52 6.83
C THR A 117 -12.37 -11.46 6.76
N GLU A 118 -11.69 -12.62 6.70
CA GLU A 118 -10.23 -12.69 6.53
C GLU A 118 -9.77 -11.92 5.29
N GLN A 119 -10.55 -11.96 4.21
CA GLN A 119 -10.26 -11.19 2.99
C GLN A 119 -10.29 -9.69 3.23
N ILE A 120 -11.36 -9.16 3.83
CA ILE A 120 -11.51 -7.72 4.11
C ILE A 120 -10.42 -7.26 5.07
N LYS A 121 -10.09 -8.08 6.07
CA LYS A 121 -8.98 -7.82 6.99
C LYS A 121 -7.67 -7.68 6.23
N GLU A 122 -7.37 -8.61 5.32
CA GLU A 122 -6.13 -8.60 4.55
C GLU A 122 -6.07 -7.39 3.59
N GLU A 123 -7.18 -6.98 2.99
CA GLU A 123 -7.29 -5.77 2.16
C GLU A 123 -7.00 -4.49 2.97
N PHE A 124 -7.59 -4.35 4.16
CA PHE A 124 -7.30 -3.21 5.05
C PHE A 124 -5.84 -3.20 5.49
N LEU A 125 -5.29 -4.36 5.87
CA LEU A 125 -3.87 -4.45 6.22
C LEU A 125 -2.98 -4.07 5.05
N LEU A 126 -3.34 -4.46 3.81
CA LEU A 126 -2.57 -4.12 2.62
C LEU A 126 -2.60 -2.61 2.35
N LEU A 127 -3.78 -2.00 2.42
CA LEU A 127 -3.95 -0.55 2.28
C LEU A 127 -3.10 0.22 3.30
N LEU A 128 -3.15 -0.19 4.57
CA LEU A 128 -2.38 0.43 5.65
C LEU A 128 -0.87 0.19 5.49
N ALA A 129 -0.45 -1.01 5.11
CA ALA A 129 0.97 -1.32 4.85
C ALA A 129 1.53 -0.48 3.70
N MET A 130 0.79 -0.35 2.60
CA MET A 130 1.17 0.50 1.48
C MET A 130 1.25 1.97 1.92
N ALA A 131 0.22 2.49 2.58
CA ALA A 131 0.17 3.89 2.99
C ALA A 131 1.24 4.25 4.04
N ALA A 132 1.54 3.35 4.98
CA ALA A 132 2.59 3.52 5.99
C ALA A 132 4.00 3.60 5.38
N ASN A 133 4.21 2.99 4.20
CA ASN A 133 5.50 2.97 3.52
C ASN A 133 5.59 3.92 2.31
N HIS A 134 4.47 4.54 1.90
CA HIS A 134 4.42 5.31 0.65
C HIS A 134 4.96 6.74 0.81
N PRO A 135 5.92 7.20 -0.04
CA PRO A 135 6.59 8.50 0.13
C PRO A 135 5.70 9.74 -0.02
N ALA A 136 4.56 9.63 -0.70
CA ALA A 136 3.63 10.76 -0.86
C ALA A 136 2.94 11.17 0.45
N PHE A 137 2.94 10.33 1.48
CA PHE A 137 2.36 10.66 2.78
C PHE A 137 3.39 11.29 3.71
N SER A 138 2.92 12.22 4.53
CA SER A 138 3.74 12.80 5.60
C SER A 138 4.12 11.75 6.65
N ILE A 139 5.20 12.03 7.40
CA ILE A 139 5.64 11.17 8.51
C ILE A 139 4.50 10.92 9.51
N HIS A 140 3.73 11.96 9.86
CA HIS A 140 2.60 11.84 10.78
C HIS A 140 1.50 10.89 10.25
N GLN A 141 1.16 10.99 8.97
CA GLN A 141 0.19 10.08 8.34
C GLN A 141 0.69 8.65 8.36
N ARG A 142 1.95 8.42 7.99
CA ARG A 142 2.56 7.07 7.98
C ARG A 142 2.54 6.41 9.35
N LEU A 143 2.89 7.14 10.41
CA LEU A 143 2.82 6.64 11.81
C LEU A 143 1.39 6.31 12.25
N THR A 144 0.43 7.12 11.83
CA THR A 144 -0.99 6.85 12.07
C THR A 144 -1.42 5.53 11.43
N PHE A 145 -1.03 5.29 10.17
CA PHE A 145 -1.36 4.04 9.48
C PHE A 145 -0.67 2.82 10.09
N SER A 146 0.60 2.93 10.51
CA SER A 146 1.29 1.86 11.25
C SER A 146 0.55 1.50 12.54
N THR A 147 0.10 2.51 13.29
CA THR A 147 -0.66 2.30 14.54
C THR A 147 -1.99 1.59 14.29
N GLN A 148 -2.73 2.00 13.25
CA GLN A 148 -3.99 1.34 12.87
C GLN A 148 -3.75 -0.11 12.45
N MET A 149 -2.65 -0.38 11.74
CA MET A 149 -2.29 -1.71 11.28
C MET A 149 -1.99 -2.65 12.44
N GLU A 150 -1.20 -2.20 13.43
CA GLU A 150 -0.92 -2.96 14.65
C GLU A 150 -2.19 -3.34 15.41
N ARG A 151 -3.15 -2.41 15.51
CA ARG A 151 -4.44 -2.66 16.18
C ARG A 151 -5.32 -3.65 15.43
N LEU A 152 -5.28 -3.63 14.09
CA LEU A 152 -6.05 -4.57 13.28
C LEU A 152 -5.42 -5.97 13.30
N GLN A 153 -4.12 -6.08 13.54
CA GLN A 153 -3.40 -7.36 13.67
C GLN A 153 -3.55 -8.00 15.05
N ALA A 154 -3.77 -7.20 16.10
CA ALA A 154 -4.04 -7.65 17.47
C ALA A 154 -5.33 -8.48 17.60
#